data_AF-C5J5C7-F1
#
_entry.id   AF-C5J5C7-F1
#
_cell.length_a   1.000
_cell.length_b   1.000
_cell.length_c   1.000
_cell.angle_alpha   90.00
_cell.angle_beta   90.00
_cell.angle_gamma   90.00
#
_symmetry.space_group_name_H-M   'P 1'
#
loop_
_entity.id
_entity.type
_entity.pdbx_description
1 polymer ?
#
loop_
_entity_poly.entity_id
_entity_poly.type
_entity_poly.pdbx_seq_one_letter_code
_entity_poly.pdbx_strand_id
1 'polypeptide(L)'
;RAFTREGEISIAKRIEEGIRDVLHSIAYWPNAVEVVLKEYKDYQEGERRLADILSGYLDPESDEEIPEVIEDAVLEEDEDETASKSTKEVKLDDDEEEEEESESDDDSEADSGPDPEIAKVRFTELETVWQETKSVIEKHGRDSAEAKAALEALASVFMMFKFTPRLFDIISEMIRGTHEQIRTSEREIMRYAVRRGRMDRTQFRTSFPGQESNPGWLDEQMAKASPDIKGHLEKVRPDVL
;
A
#
# COMPACT_ATOMS: atom_id res chain seq x y z
N ARG A 1 -0.67 12.29 -31.26
CA ARG A 1 -2.08 11.98 -31.61
C ARG A 1 -2.83 12.02 -30.29
N ALA A 2 -3.88 12.83 -30.16
CA ALA A 2 -4.80 12.70 -29.03
C ALA A 2 -5.49 11.32 -29.09
N PHE A 3 -5.93 10.83 -27.93
CA PHE A 3 -6.76 9.62 -27.88
C PHE A 3 -8.20 9.96 -28.30
N THR A 4 -8.99 8.93 -28.56
CA THR A 4 -10.46 9.07 -28.69
C THR A 4 -11.07 8.90 -27.30
N ARG A 5 -12.22 9.54 -27.03
CA ARG A 5 -12.92 9.42 -25.74
C ARG A 5 -13.15 7.95 -25.32
N GLU A 6 -13.57 7.11 -26.27
CA GLU A 6 -13.70 5.65 -26.05
C GLU A 6 -12.38 4.97 -25.66
N GLY A 7 -11.26 5.42 -26.23
CA GLY A 7 -9.92 4.93 -25.89
C GLY A 7 -9.45 5.38 -24.51
N GLU A 8 -9.77 6.61 -24.11
CA GLU A 8 -9.50 7.15 -22.77
C GLU A 8 -10.27 6.37 -21.70
N ILE A 9 -11.58 6.16 -21.91
CA ILE A 9 -12.43 5.32 -21.04
C ILE A 9 -11.89 3.89 -20.95
N SER A 10 -11.49 3.29 -22.08
CA SER A 10 -10.92 1.93 -22.08
C SER A 10 -9.58 1.84 -21.35
N ILE A 11 -8.77 2.91 -21.35
CA ILE A 11 -7.51 2.97 -20.59
C ILE A 11 -7.81 3.12 -19.10
N ALA A 12 -8.75 3.99 -18.72
CA ALA A 12 -9.15 4.21 -17.32
C ALA A 12 -9.66 2.92 -16.67
N LYS A 13 -10.63 2.22 -17.29
CA LYS A 13 -11.14 0.94 -16.76
C LYS A 13 -10.03 -0.09 -16.56
N ARG A 14 -9.09 -0.19 -17.51
CA ARG A 14 -7.95 -1.12 -17.40
C ARG A 14 -6.93 -0.74 -16.31
N ILE A 15 -6.75 0.55 -16.03
CA ILE A 15 -5.91 1.00 -14.90
C ILE A 15 -6.58 0.60 -13.58
N GLU A 16 -7.90 0.80 -13.46
CA GLU A 16 -8.66 0.46 -12.27
C GLU A 16 -8.72 -1.05 -12.00
N GLU A 17 -8.98 -1.87 -13.03
CA GLU A 17 -8.87 -3.34 -12.97
C GLU A 17 -7.48 -3.76 -12.47
N GLY A 18 -6.42 -3.15 -13.02
CA GLY A 18 -5.04 -3.43 -12.61
C GLY A 18 -4.74 -3.04 -11.15
N ILE A 19 -5.31 -1.94 -10.66
CA ILE A 19 -5.19 -1.54 -9.24
C ILE A 19 -5.93 -2.55 -8.36
N ARG A 20 -7.15 -2.96 -8.74
CA ARG A 20 -7.99 -3.94 -8.04
C ARG A 20 -7.28 -5.30 -7.89
N ASP A 21 -6.69 -5.83 -8.97
CA ASP A 21 -5.90 -7.07 -8.95
C ASP A 21 -4.68 -6.98 -8.01
N VAL A 22 -4.02 -5.82 -7.96
CA VAL A 22 -2.88 -5.59 -7.08
C VAL A 22 -3.32 -5.46 -5.62
N LEU A 23 -4.42 -4.77 -5.32
CA LEU A 23 -4.99 -4.69 -3.97
C LEU A 23 -5.45 -6.05 -3.46
N HIS A 24 -6.12 -6.83 -4.30
CA HIS A 24 -6.48 -8.23 -4.01
C HIS A 24 -5.24 -9.02 -3.62
N SER A 25 -4.17 -8.97 -4.43
CA SER A 25 -2.88 -9.61 -4.15
C SER A 25 -2.23 -9.13 -2.83
N ILE A 26 -2.30 -7.82 -2.54
CA ILE A 26 -1.76 -7.21 -1.32
C ILE A 26 -2.50 -7.68 -0.07
N ALA A 27 -3.81 -7.95 -0.14
CA ALA A 27 -4.59 -8.42 1.01
C ALA A 27 -4.11 -9.79 1.54
N TYR A 28 -3.53 -10.63 0.68
CA TYR A 28 -2.87 -11.87 1.11
C TYR A 28 -1.55 -11.61 1.83
N TRP A 29 -0.88 -10.47 1.63
CA TRP A 29 0.42 -10.23 2.21
C TRP A 29 0.33 -10.08 3.74
N PRO A 30 1.16 -10.80 4.53
CA PRO A 30 1.16 -10.69 5.98
C PRO A 30 1.32 -9.24 6.45
N ASN A 31 0.51 -8.84 7.42
CA ASN A 31 0.50 -7.51 8.04
C ASN A 31 0.10 -6.33 7.13
N ALA A 32 -0.19 -6.53 5.83
CA ALA A 32 -0.57 -5.42 4.94
C ALA A 32 -1.89 -4.76 5.37
N VAL A 33 -2.91 -5.56 5.69
CA VAL A 33 -4.19 -5.06 6.25
C VAL A 33 -3.98 -4.41 7.63
N GLU A 34 -3.06 -4.94 8.45
CA GLU A 34 -2.76 -4.38 9.78
C GLU A 34 -2.11 -2.99 9.69
N VAL A 35 -1.23 -2.76 8.71
CA VAL A 35 -0.68 -1.42 8.41
C VAL A 35 -1.80 -0.45 8.04
N VAL A 36 -2.75 -0.86 7.19
CA VAL A 36 -3.89 -0.03 6.78
C VAL A 36 -4.84 0.29 7.95
N LEU A 37 -5.17 -0.71 8.78
CA LEU A 37 -6.00 -0.51 9.98
C LEU A 37 -5.31 0.39 11.01
N LYS A 38 -3.99 0.28 11.17
CA LYS A 38 -3.21 1.20 12.00
C LYS A 38 -3.27 2.63 11.44
N GLU A 39 -3.09 2.79 10.13
CA GLU A 39 -3.15 4.10 9.47
C GLU A 39 -4.51 4.79 9.72
N TYR A 40 -5.61 4.02 9.68
CA TYR A 40 -6.96 4.50 10.01
C TYR A 40 -7.15 4.80 11.50
N LYS A 41 -6.53 4.02 12.40
CA LYS A 41 -6.51 4.31 13.83
C LYS A 41 -5.78 5.62 14.16
N ASP A 42 -4.65 5.89 13.50
CA ASP A 42 -3.93 7.16 13.63
C ASP A 42 -4.84 8.36 13.20
N TYR A 43 -5.72 8.18 12.20
CA TYR A 43 -6.76 9.17 11.86
C TYR A 43 -7.83 9.32 12.95
N GLN A 44 -8.34 8.22 13.53
CA GLN A 44 -9.31 8.27 14.63
C GLN A 44 -8.76 8.97 15.89
N GLU A 45 -7.45 8.91 16.10
CA GLU A 45 -6.75 9.60 17.20
C GLU A 45 -6.40 11.07 16.86
N GLY A 46 -6.71 11.53 15.65
CA GLY A 46 -6.48 12.91 15.18
C GLY A 46 -5.05 13.19 14.72
N GLU A 47 -4.20 12.16 14.58
CA GLU A 47 -2.81 12.30 14.15
C GLU A 47 -2.67 12.45 12.62
N ARG A 48 -3.72 12.13 11.84
CA ARG A 48 -3.74 12.15 10.37
C ARG A 48 -5.11 12.58 9.82
N ARG A 49 -5.16 13.04 8.56
CA ARG A 49 -6.43 13.30 7.85
C ARG A 49 -6.94 12.03 7.17
N LEU A 50 -8.23 11.96 6.84
CA LEU A 50 -8.77 10.81 6.09
C LEU A 50 -8.26 10.79 4.64
N ALA A 51 -8.13 11.98 4.04
CA ALA A 51 -7.54 12.19 2.72
C ALA A 51 -6.04 11.78 2.62
N ASP A 52 -5.35 11.57 3.75
CA ASP A 52 -4.01 11.00 3.77
C ASP A 52 -4.00 9.49 3.51
N ILE A 53 -5.14 8.81 3.67
CA ILE A 53 -5.27 7.34 3.70
C ILE A 53 -6.04 6.87 2.47
N LEU A 54 -7.17 7.54 2.18
CA LEU A 54 -8.06 7.24 1.07
C LEU A 54 -8.19 8.44 0.13
N SER A 55 -8.37 8.12 -1.15
CA SER A 55 -8.77 9.04 -2.22
C SER A 55 -10.20 8.78 -2.71
N GLY A 56 -10.90 7.81 -2.09
CA GLY A 56 -12.25 7.39 -2.43
C GLY A 56 -12.47 5.90 -2.17
N TYR A 57 -13.55 5.37 -2.75
CA TYR A 57 -13.93 3.97 -2.69
C TYR A 57 -14.03 3.40 -4.12
N LEU A 58 -13.91 2.09 -4.24
CA LEU A 58 -14.10 1.33 -5.47
C LEU A 58 -15.36 0.49 -5.28
N ASP A 59 -16.51 0.99 -5.74
CA ASP A 59 -17.76 0.23 -5.68
C ASP A 59 -17.84 -0.76 -6.87
N PRO A 60 -17.91 -2.08 -6.63
CA PRO A 60 -18.04 -3.06 -7.70
C PRO A 60 -19.40 -3.05 -8.42
N GLU A 61 -20.43 -2.40 -7.88
CA GLU A 61 -21.72 -2.20 -8.55
C GLU A 61 -21.81 -0.88 -9.32
N SER A 62 -20.92 0.09 -9.05
CA SER A 62 -20.82 1.29 -9.86
C SER A 62 -20.05 1.01 -11.13
N ASP A 63 -20.76 0.94 -12.26
CA ASP A 63 -20.20 1.30 -13.57
C ASP A 63 -20.05 2.84 -13.58
N GLU A 64 -19.21 3.37 -12.68
CA GLU A 64 -19.09 4.80 -12.40
C GLU A 64 -18.54 5.49 -13.66
N GLU A 65 -19.43 6.18 -14.37
CA GLU A 65 -19.05 7.05 -15.47
C GLU A 65 -18.05 8.06 -14.93
N ILE A 66 -16.84 8.07 -15.51
CA ILE A 66 -15.76 9.00 -15.16
C ILE A 66 -16.38 10.39 -15.07
N PRO A 67 -16.40 11.05 -13.89
CA PRO A 67 -17.03 12.35 -13.76
C PRO A 67 -16.49 13.29 -14.83
N GLU A 68 -17.38 13.89 -15.62
CA GLU A 68 -16.96 14.84 -16.65
C GLU A 68 -16.14 15.93 -15.97
N VAL A 69 -14.85 16.01 -16.31
CA VAL A 69 -14.02 17.14 -15.92
C VAL A 69 -14.54 18.33 -16.71
N ILE A 70 -15.44 19.09 -16.09
CA ILE A 70 -15.90 20.38 -16.58
C ILE A 70 -14.72 21.35 -16.43
N GLU A 71 -13.82 21.34 -17.41
CA GLU A 71 -12.83 22.39 -17.62
C GLU A 71 -13.56 23.67 -18.06
N ASP A 72 -14.11 24.42 -17.11
CA ASP A 72 -14.63 25.78 -17.34
C ASP A 72 -14.46 26.65 -16.09
N ALA A 73 -13.19 26.95 -15.77
CA ALA A 73 -12.79 28.10 -14.95
C ALA A 73 -11.52 28.69 -15.56
N VAL A 74 -11.74 29.63 -16.47
CA VAL A 74 -10.74 30.36 -17.26
C VAL A 74 -9.58 30.86 -16.39
N LEU A 75 -8.36 30.43 -16.71
CA LEU A 75 -7.15 31.13 -16.27
C LEU A 75 -7.01 32.40 -17.13
N GLU A 76 -7.44 33.54 -16.60
CA GLU A 76 -7.04 34.84 -17.16
C GLU A 76 -5.58 35.12 -16.75
N GLU A 77 -4.67 35.00 -17.72
CA GLU A 77 -3.27 35.43 -17.60
C GLU A 77 -3.20 36.96 -17.73
N ASP A 78 -3.21 37.69 -16.61
CA ASP A 78 -2.86 39.11 -16.58
C ASP A 78 -1.34 39.29 -16.41
N GLU A 79 -0.64 39.63 -17.49
CA GLU A 79 0.76 40.05 -17.46
C GLU A 79 0.90 41.53 -17.03
N ASP A 80 1.87 41.80 -16.16
CA ASP A 80 2.34 43.14 -15.76
C ASP A 80 2.81 43.99 -16.96
N GLU A 81 2.30 45.23 -17.12
CA GLU A 81 3.18 46.37 -17.48
C GLU A 81 2.60 47.79 -17.16
N THR A 82 3.17 48.40 -16.11
CA THR A 82 3.48 49.84 -15.90
C THR A 82 2.66 50.97 -16.58
N ALA A 83 2.14 51.94 -15.78
CA ALA A 83 2.77 53.29 -15.59
C ALA A 83 1.87 54.46 -15.08
N SER A 84 2.24 55.02 -13.92
CA SER A 84 2.33 56.48 -13.61
C SER A 84 1.09 57.41 -13.40
N LYS A 85 0.93 57.86 -12.12
CA LYS A 85 0.42 59.17 -11.59
C LYS A 85 -1.11 59.44 -11.64
N SER A 86 -1.76 59.89 -10.55
CA SER A 86 -1.42 61.11 -9.78
C SER A 86 -2.06 61.20 -8.36
N THR A 87 -1.35 61.85 -7.42
CA THR A 87 -1.80 62.67 -6.23
C THR A 87 -3.10 62.29 -5.47
N LYS A 88 -3.15 61.93 -4.18
CA LYS A 88 -2.58 62.44 -2.88
C LYS A 88 -3.57 63.32 -2.04
N GLU A 89 -3.75 62.93 -0.76
CA GLU A 89 -4.40 63.62 0.39
C GLU A 89 -5.93 63.82 0.34
N VAL A 90 -6.72 63.76 1.44
CA VAL A 90 -6.51 63.62 2.92
C VAL A 90 -7.22 62.34 3.45
N LYS A 91 -7.45 61.99 4.74
CA LYS A 91 -7.29 62.56 6.11
C LYS A 91 -6.94 61.40 7.09
N LEU A 92 -7.11 61.60 8.41
CA LEU A 92 -7.01 60.66 9.54
C LEU A 92 -7.96 61.13 10.67
N ASP A 93 -8.23 60.26 11.65
CA ASP A 93 -9.12 60.33 12.83
C ASP A 93 -10.57 59.91 12.59
N ASP A 94 -11.27 59.28 13.54
CA ASP A 94 -11.00 58.47 14.75
C ASP A 94 -12.38 58.31 15.44
N ASP A 95 -12.59 57.23 16.20
CA ASP A 95 -13.70 57.01 17.15
C ASP A 95 -15.16 57.03 16.64
N GLU A 96 -15.85 55.88 16.69
CA GLU A 96 -17.05 55.61 17.53
C GLU A 96 -17.60 54.18 17.30
N GLU A 97 -18.14 53.57 18.34
CA GLU A 97 -18.74 52.23 18.35
C GLU A 97 -20.18 52.24 17.77
N GLU A 98 -20.56 51.26 16.94
CA GLU A 98 -21.84 50.50 17.08
C GLU A 98 -21.93 49.34 16.05
N GLU A 99 -22.93 48.48 16.26
CA GLU A 99 -23.11 47.13 15.69
C GLU A 99 -23.51 47.11 14.20
N GLU A 100 -22.92 46.24 13.37
CA GLU A 100 -23.62 45.58 12.27
C GLU A 100 -23.20 44.10 12.15
N GLU A 101 -24.19 43.23 11.91
CA GLU A 101 -24.00 41.79 11.68
C GLU A 101 -23.37 41.56 10.29
N SER A 102 -22.29 40.78 10.22
CA SER A 102 -21.79 40.25 8.95
C SER A 102 -21.69 38.72 8.99
N GLU A 103 -22.78 38.10 8.54
CA GLU A 103 -22.79 37.00 7.56
C GLU A 103 -21.56 36.08 7.53
N SER A 104 -21.73 34.88 8.07
CA SER A 104 -21.36 33.60 7.43
C SER A 104 -20.26 33.65 6.35
N ASP A 105 -18.99 33.74 6.76
CA ASP A 105 -17.88 33.26 5.95
C ASP A 105 -17.45 31.88 6.47
N ASP A 106 -18.20 30.87 6.03
CA ASP A 106 -17.88 29.45 6.20
C ASP A 106 -16.71 29.12 5.26
N ASP A 107 -15.52 29.55 5.67
CA ASP A 107 -14.24 29.32 4.98
C ASP A 107 -13.77 27.85 5.19
N SER A 108 -14.70 26.92 5.03
CA SER A 108 -14.41 25.50 4.83
C SER A 108 -13.94 25.32 3.38
N GLU A 109 -12.63 25.53 3.17
CA GLU A 109 -11.91 25.05 1.99
C GLU A 109 -12.44 23.67 1.61
N ALA A 110 -13.05 23.57 0.42
CA ALA A 110 -13.93 22.47 0.05
C ALA A 110 -13.37 21.09 0.45
N ASP A 111 -13.94 20.50 1.51
CA ASP A 111 -13.60 19.16 2.02
C ASP A 111 -14.16 18.09 1.07
N SER A 112 -13.63 18.06 -0.15
CA SER A 112 -13.84 17.02 -1.16
C SER A 112 -13.00 15.77 -0.81
N GLY A 113 -12.95 15.46 0.49
CA GLY A 113 -12.34 14.27 1.04
C GLY A 113 -13.28 13.05 0.93
N PRO A 114 -12.76 11.83 1.15
CA PRO A 114 -13.60 10.65 1.25
C PRO A 114 -14.57 10.79 2.43
N ASP A 115 -15.84 10.46 2.23
CA ASP A 115 -16.87 10.50 3.28
C ASP A 115 -16.43 9.70 4.53
N PRO A 116 -16.37 10.33 5.73
CA PRO A 116 -15.90 9.70 6.96
C PRO A 116 -16.90 8.72 7.59
N GLU A 117 -18.21 8.84 7.31
CA GLU A 117 -19.22 7.87 7.74
C GLU A 117 -19.09 6.59 6.91
N ILE A 118 -18.95 6.72 5.59
CA ILE A 118 -18.66 5.58 4.69
C ILE A 118 -17.33 4.93 5.07
N ALA A 119 -16.28 5.73 5.36
CA ALA A 119 -14.99 5.23 5.82
C ALA A 119 -15.16 4.34 7.04
N LYS A 120 -15.89 4.85 8.05
CA LYS A 120 -16.13 4.13 9.30
C LYS A 120 -16.85 2.81 9.09
N VAL A 121 -17.87 2.76 8.23
CA VAL A 121 -18.56 1.50 7.88
C VAL A 121 -17.59 0.51 7.23
N ARG A 122 -16.88 0.93 6.17
CA ARG A 122 -15.95 0.08 5.42
C ARG A 122 -14.76 -0.40 6.24
N PHE A 123 -14.16 0.45 7.07
CA PHE A 123 -13.04 0.05 7.96
C PHE A 123 -13.51 -0.87 9.09
N THR A 124 -14.74 -0.71 9.60
CA THR A 124 -15.32 -1.66 10.58
C THR A 124 -15.57 -3.04 9.97
N GLU A 125 -16.06 -3.08 8.72
CA GLU A 125 -16.19 -4.30 7.92
C GLU A 125 -14.81 -4.97 7.71
N LEU A 126 -13.81 -4.21 7.28
CA LEU A 126 -12.43 -4.68 7.08
C LEU A 126 -11.80 -5.23 8.38
N GLU A 127 -11.94 -4.52 9.50
CA GLU A 127 -11.42 -4.98 10.79
C GLU A 127 -12.08 -6.30 11.22
N THR A 128 -13.40 -6.41 11.05
CA THR A 128 -14.16 -7.63 11.40
C THR A 128 -13.65 -8.83 10.60
N VAL A 129 -13.60 -8.73 9.27
CA VAL A 129 -13.15 -9.82 8.40
C VAL A 129 -11.65 -10.14 8.63
N TRP A 130 -10.83 -9.14 8.94
CA TRP A 130 -9.42 -9.34 9.29
C TRP A 130 -9.24 -10.16 10.58
N GLN A 131 -9.98 -9.82 11.65
CA GLN A 131 -9.94 -10.56 12.92
C GLN A 131 -10.44 -12.00 12.77
N GLU A 132 -11.53 -12.20 12.01
CA GLU A 132 -12.04 -13.54 11.69
C GLU A 132 -11.00 -14.36 10.92
N THR A 133 -10.41 -13.79 9.87
CA THR A 133 -9.34 -14.40 9.05
C THR A 133 -8.15 -14.79 9.90
N LYS A 134 -7.71 -13.90 10.80
CA LYS A 134 -6.63 -14.17 11.75
C LYS A 134 -6.96 -15.37 12.65
N SER A 135 -8.16 -15.42 13.25
CA SER A 135 -8.56 -16.54 14.10
C SER A 135 -8.70 -17.87 13.33
N VAL A 136 -9.08 -17.84 12.05
CA VAL A 136 -9.12 -19.04 11.19
C VAL A 136 -7.70 -19.53 10.88
N ILE A 137 -6.79 -18.62 10.52
CA ILE A 137 -5.37 -18.95 10.26
C ILE A 137 -4.71 -19.54 11.52
N GLU A 138 -4.98 -18.98 12.70
CA GLU A 138 -4.45 -19.49 13.98
C GLU A 138 -4.97 -20.89 14.33
N LYS A 139 -6.21 -21.23 13.95
CA LYS A 139 -6.84 -22.53 14.25
C LYS A 139 -6.52 -23.63 13.24
N HIS A 140 -6.50 -23.31 11.95
CA HIS A 140 -6.44 -24.30 10.86
C HIS A 140 -5.10 -24.28 10.10
N GLY A 141 -4.27 -23.26 10.32
CA GLY A 141 -3.07 -23.01 9.55
C GLY A 141 -3.38 -22.28 8.24
N ARG A 142 -2.45 -21.45 7.78
CA ARG A 142 -2.63 -20.53 6.65
C ARG A 142 -2.96 -21.23 5.31
N ASP A 143 -2.47 -22.45 5.12
CA ASP A 143 -2.65 -23.21 3.87
C ASP A 143 -3.94 -24.04 3.82
N SER A 144 -4.78 -23.99 4.87
CA SER A 144 -6.05 -24.71 4.91
C SER A 144 -7.07 -24.16 3.91
N ALA A 145 -8.11 -24.94 3.60
CA ALA A 145 -9.18 -24.49 2.70
C ALA A 145 -10.02 -23.36 3.35
N GLU A 146 -10.24 -23.45 4.66
CA GLU A 146 -10.92 -22.46 5.49
C GLU A 146 -10.15 -21.14 5.53
N ALA A 147 -8.83 -21.20 5.75
CA ALA A 147 -7.97 -20.02 5.76
C ALA A 147 -7.91 -19.33 4.37
N LYS A 148 -7.89 -20.11 3.28
CA LYS A 148 -7.97 -19.57 1.91
C LYS A 148 -9.31 -18.88 1.62
N ALA A 149 -10.43 -19.47 2.05
CA ALA A 149 -11.75 -18.85 1.90
C ALA A 149 -11.87 -17.55 2.72
N ALA A 150 -11.31 -17.50 3.93
CA ALA A 150 -11.28 -16.28 4.74
C ALA A 150 -10.39 -15.19 4.13
N LEU A 151 -9.22 -15.55 3.60
CA LEU A 151 -8.32 -14.63 2.89
C LEU A 151 -8.96 -14.07 1.60
N GLU A 152 -9.75 -14.87 0.87
CA GLU A 152 -10.50 -14.41 -0.31
C GLU A 152 -11.58 -13.38 0.07
N ALA A 153 -12.34 -13.63 1.15
CA ALA A 153 -13.30 -12.67 1.69
C ALA A 153 -12.62 -11.36 2.14
N LEU A 154 -11.47 -11.48 2.82
CA LEU A 154 -10.66 -10.32 3.22
C LEU A 154 -10.18 -9.51 2.01
N ALA A 155 -9.68 -10.18 0.97
CA ALA A 155 -9.25 -9.54 -0.27
C ALA A 155 -10.39 -8.84 -1.00
N SER A 156 -11.58 -9.44 -0.98
CA SER A 156 -12.80 -8.88 -1.59
C SER A 156 -13.24 -7.56 -0.94
N VAL A 157 -13.12 -7.44 0.39
CA VAL A 157 -13.38 -6.17 1.11
C VAL A 157 -12.23 -5.19 0.91
N PHE A 158 -10.97 -5.64 0.97
CA PHE A 158 -9.79 -4.78 0.87
C PHE A 158 -9.64 -4.10 -0.50
N MET A 159 -10.11 -4.73 -1.58
CA MET A 159 -10.08 -4.14 -2.92
C MET A 159 -11.15 -3.06 -3.17
N MET A 160 -12.06 -2.80 -2.22
CA MET A 160 -13.06 -1.73 -2.29
C MET A 160 -12.51 -0.35 -1.87
N PHE A 161 -11.25 -0.27 -1.45
CA PHE A 161 -10.62 0.97 -0.99
C PHE A 161 -9.70 1.57 -2.06
N LYS A 162 -9.85 2.86 -2.35
CA LYS A 162 -8.96 3.60 -3.24
C LYS A 162 -7.88 4.33 -2.43
N PHE A 163 -6.88 3.58 -1.97
CA PHE A 163 -5.80 4.13 -1.13
C PHE A 163 -4.98 5.24 -1.82
N THR A 164 -4.42 6.15 -1.02
CA THR A 164 -3.48 7.15 -1.54
C THR A 164 -2.17 6.52 -2.03
N PRO A 165 -1.45 7.17 -2.97
CA PRO A 165 -0.12 6.72 -3.38
C PRO A 165 0.85 6.52 -2.20
N ARG A 166 0.81 7.39 -1.18
CA ARG A 166 1.66 7.26 0.03
C ARG A 166 1.45 5.93 0.73
N LEU A 167 0.20 5.52 0.96
CA LEU A 167 -0.10 4.27 1.66
C LEU A 167 0.27 3.06 0.80
N PHE A 168 0.06 3.15 -0.51
CA PHE A 168 0.50 2.12 -1.46
C PHE A 168 2.04 1.96 -1.48
N ASP A 169 2.79 3.06 -1.41
CA ASP A 169 4.25 3.05 -1.33
C ASP A 169 4.74 2.43 -0.02
N ILE A 170 4.15 2.78 1.14
CA ILE A 170 4.47 2.19 2.46
C ILE A 170 4.32 0.65 2.42
N ILE A 171 3.20 0.16 1.89
CA ILE A 171 2.95 -1.29 1.75
C ILE A 171 3.94 -1.92 0.76
N SER A 172 4.20 -1.25 -0.36
CA SER A 172 5.15 -1.72 -1.38
C SER A 172 6.58 -1.81 -0.85
N GLU A 173 7.04 -0.85 -0.05
CA GLU A 173 8.35 -0.88 0.60
C GLU A 173 8.46 -2.01 1.62
N MET A 174 7.41 -2.26 2.42
CA MET A 174 7.37 -3.40 3.34
C MET A 174 7.55 -4.73 2.59
N ILE A 175 6.78 -4.95 1.50
CA ILE A 175 6.86 -6.16 0.67
C ILE A 175 8.27 -6.32 0.06
N ARG A 176 8.81 -5.24 -0.55
CA ARG A 176 10.14 -5.24 -1.18
C ARG A 176 11.25 -5.49 -0.16
N GLY A 177 11.15 -4.88 1.03
CA GLY A 177 12.09 -5.04 2.12
C GLY A 177 12.14 -6.48 2.64
N THR A 178 10.99 -7.10 2.89
CA THR A 178 10.93 -8.52 3.29
C THR A 178 11.49 -9.44 2.20
N HIS A 179 11.17 -9.20 0.92
CA HIS A 179 11.73 -9.99 -0.18
C HIS A 179 13.26 -9.82 -0.27
N GLU A 180 13.81 -8.62 -0.12
CA GLU A 180 15.28 -8.42 -0.14
C GLU A 180 15.97 -9.06 1.08
N GLN A 181 15.32 -9.12 2.25
CA GLN A 181 15.81 -9.90 3.39
C GLN A 181 15.90 -11.40 3.05
N ILE A 182 14.83 -11.97 2.48
CA ILE A 182 14.82 -13.38 2.02
C ILE A 182 15.94 -13.62 0.99
N ARG A 183 16.06 -12.75 -0.03
CA ARG A 183 17.14 -12.81 -1.04
C ARG A 183 18.53 -12.68 -0.43
N THR A 184 18.68 -11.93 0.65
CA THR A 184 19.95 -11.82 1.39
C THR A 184 20.28 -13.14 2.05
N SER A 185 19.37 -13.70 2.85
CA SER A 185 19.53 -15.01 3.50
C SER A 185 19.81 -16.14 2.50
N GLU A 186 19.07 -16.22 1.38
CA GLU A 186 19.33 -17.16 0.28
C GLU A 186 20.77 -17.06 -0.25
N ARG A 187 21.25 -15.83 -0.50
CA ARG A 187 22.62 -15.57 -1.00
C ARG A 187 23.68 -15.90 0.04
N GLU A 188 23.40 -15.71 1.32
CA GLU A 188 24.30 -16.04 2.43
C GLU A 188 24.42 -17.55 2.59
N ILE A 189 23.30 -18.28 2.65
CA ILE A 189 23.24 -19.75 2.68
C ILE A 189 23.97 -20.34 1.46
N MET A 190 23.73 -19.81 0.26
CA MET A 190 24.47 -20.20 -0.95
C MET A 190 25.98 -19.94 -0.81
N ARG A 191 26.38 -18.79 -0.26
CA ARG A 191 27.79 -18.44 -0.03
C ARG A 191 28.45 -19.41 0.95
N TYR A 192 27.76 -19.78 2.02
CA TYR A 192 28.24 -20.73 3.01
C TYR A 192 28.33 -22.15 2.43
N ALA A 193 27.24 -22.72 1.91
CA ALA A 193 27.21 -24.07 1.37
C ALA A 193 28.19 -24.26 0.19
N VAL A 194 28.16 -23.37 -0.81
CA VAL A 194 28.98 -23.53 -2.04
C VAL A 194 30.42 -23.06 -1.83
N ARG A 195 30.66 -21.83 -1.34
CA ARG A 195 32.04 -21.30 -1.28
C ARG A 195 32.83 -21.86 -0.09
N ARG A 196 32.26 -21.86 1.12
CA ARG A 196 32.98 -22.34 2.33
C ARG A 196 32.84 -23.86 2.51
N GLY A 197 31.62 -24.38 2.36
CA GLY A 197 31.26 -25.79 2.49
C GLY A 197 31.64 -26.68 1.30
N ARG A 198 32.12 -26.09 0.19
CA ARG A 198 32.56 -26.78 -1.03
C ARG A 198 31.49 -27.64 -1.73
N MET A 199 30.20 -27.42 -1.46
CA MET A 199 29.11 -28.04 -2.22
C MET A 199 29.16 -27.59 -3.68
N ASP A 200 28.81 -28.47 -4.62
CA ASP A 200 28.67 -28.07 -6.02
C ASP A 200 27.53 -27.06 -6.21
N ARG A 201 27.74 -26.07 -7.08
CA ARG A 201 26.75 -25.01 -7.34
C ARG A 201 25.49 -25.54 -8.03
N THR A 202 25.62 -26.59 -8.85
CA THR A 202 24.48 -27.24 -9.51
C THR A 202 23.65 -27.98 -8.47
N GLN A 203 24.31 -28.78 -7.62
CA GLN A 203 23.66 -29.48 -6.50
C GLN A 203 22.85 -28.51 -5.62
N PHE A 204 23.45 -27.38 -5.21
CA PHE A 204 22.74 -26.34 -4.47
C PHE A 204 21.49 -25.84 -5.21
N ARG A 205 21.67 -25.40 -6.48
CA ARG A 205 20.58 -24.87 -7.30
C ARG A 205 19.44 -25.87 -7.55
N THR A 206 19.72 -27.18 -7.55
CA THR A 206 18.70 -28.22 -7.75
C THR A 206 18.05 -28.73 -6.47
N SER A 207 18.65 -28.51 -5.30
CA SER A 207 18.21 -29.12 -4.03
C SER A 207 17.76 -28.14 -2.96
N PHE A 208 18.17 -26.87 -3.02
CA PHE A 208 17.76 -25.84 -2.07
C PHE A 208 16.37 -25.22 -2.35
N PRO A 209 15.93 -25.03 -3.62
CA PRO A 209 14.59 -24.51 -3.89
C PRO A 209 13.48 -25.43 -3.36
N GLY A 210 12.52 -24.86 -2.63
CA GLY A 210 11.47 -25.60 -1.91
C GLY A 210 11.94 -26.27 -0.61
N GLN A 211 13.13 -25.94 -0.12
CA GLN A 211 13.73 -26.42 1.14
C GLN A 211 14.28 -25.27 2.00
N GLU A 212 13.96 -24.01 1.66
CA GLU A 212 14.52 -22.79 2.25
C GLU A 212 14.22 -22.65 3.75
N SER A 213 13.13 -23.27 4.21
CA SER A 213 12.68 -23.31 5.61
C SER A 213 12.91 -24.67 6.30
N ASN A 214 13.56 -25.64 5.65
CA ASN A 214 13.81 -26.97 6.21
C ASN A 214 15.20 -27.03 6.89
N PRO A 215 15.31 -27.02 8.22
CA PRO A 215 16.60 -27.13 8.92
C PRO A 215 17.29 -28.49 8.71
N GLY A 216 16.57 -29.52 8.29
CA GLY A 216 17.14 -30.83 7.97
C GLY A 216 17.84 -30.89 6.60
N TRP A 217 17.63 -29.91 5.72
CA TRP A 217 18.14 -29.93 4.35
C TRP A 217 19.66 -30.08 4.28
N LEU A 218 20.41 -29.35 5.10
CA LEU A 218 21.87 -29.39 5.08
C LEU A 218 22.41 -30.76 5.53
N ASP A 219 21.78 -31.36 6.54
CA ASP A 219 22.15 -32.69 7.05
C ASP A 219 21.89 -33.77 5.99
N GLU A 220 20.82 -33.65 5.21
CA GLU A 220 20.58 -34.51 4.04
C GLU A 220 21.65 -34.37 2.95
N GLN A 221 22.10 -33.15 2.65
CA GLN A 221 23.17 -32.95 1.67
C GLN A 221 24.51 -33.49 2.20
N MET A 222 24.78 -33.33 3.50
CA MET A 222 25.95 -33.91 4.16
C MET A 222 25.96 -35.45 4.14
N ALA A 223 24.79 -36.10 4.23
CA ALA A 223 24.67 -37.56 4.11
C ALA A 223 24.97 -38.07 2.69
N LYS A 224 24.75 -37.23 1.66
CA LYS A 224 25.00 -37.51 0.24
C LYS A 224 26.41 -37.10 -0.22
N ALA A 225 27.13 -36.32 0.58
CA ALA A 225 28.44 -35.76 0.25
C ALA A 225 29.61 -36.73 0.48
N SER A 226 30.74 -36.47 -0.20
CA SER A 226 32.01 -37.17 0.09
C SER A 226 32.55 -36.78 1.47
N PRO A 227 33.40 -37.61 2.12
CA PRO A 227 33.92 -37.33 3.46
C PRO A 227 34.64 -35.97 3.59
N ASP A 228 35.35 -35.54 2.54
CA ASP A 228 36.03 -34.24 2.49
C ASP A 228 35.04 -33.06 2.46
N ILE A 229 34.04 -33.11 1.56
CA ILE A 229 33.00 -32.07 1.46
C ILE A 229 32.17 -32.03 2.74
N LYS A 230 31.82 -33.19 3.31
CA LYS A 230 31.10 -33.29 4.59
C LYS A 230 31.83 -32.56 5.71
N GLY A 231 33.15 -32.74 5.84
CA GLY A 231 33.98 -32.03 6.83
C GLY A 231 34.14 -30.52 6.59
N HIS A 232 33.77 -30.01 5.40
CA HIS A 232 33.64 -28.58 5.12
C HIS A 232 32.22 -28.07 5.44
N LEU A 233 31.18 -28.85 5.12
CA LEU A 233 29.79 -28.52 5.43
C LEU A 233 29.51 -28.48 6.94
N GLU A 234 30.06 -29.42 7.71
CA GLU A 234 29.93 -29.44 9.18
C GLU A 234 30.45 -28.15 9.84
N LYS A 235 31.48 -27.52 9.27
CA LYS A 235 32.06 -26.27 9.79
C LYS A 235 31.20 -25.04 9.54
N VAL A 236 30.34 -25.08 8.51
CA VAL A 236 29.44 -23.97 8.14
C VAL A 236 27.99 -24.23 8.57
N ARG A 237 27.71 -25.39 9.18
CA ARG A 237 26.39 -25.75 9.70
C ARG A 237 25.80 -24.67 10.65
N PRO A 238 26.57 -24.03 11.55
CA PRO A 238 26.05 -22.93 12.39
C PRO A 238 25.86 -21.59 11.64
N ASP A 239 26.40 -21.44 10.43
CA ASP A 239 26.23 -20.24 9.59
C ASP A 239 25.01 -20.40 8.62
N VAL A 240 24.44 -21.62 8.51
CA VAL A 240 23.39 -22.00 7.54
C VAL A 240 22.04 -22.31 8.21
N LEU A 241 22.06 -22.66 9.49
CA LEU A 241 20.88 -22.95 10.34
C LEU A 241 20.56 -21.78 11.26
#